data_AF-A0A952E7H4-F1
#
_entry.id   AF-A0A952E7H4-F1
#
_cell.length_a   1.000
_cell.length_b   1.000
_cell.length_c   1.000
_cell.angle_alpha   90.00
_cell.angle_beta   90.00
_cell.angle_gamma   90.00
#
_symmetry.space_group_name_H-M   'P 1'
#
loop_
_entity.id
_entity.type
_entity.pdbx_description
1 polymer ?
#
loop_
_entity_poly.entity_id
_entity_poly.type
_entity_poly.pdbx_seq_one_letter_code
_entity_poly.pdbx_strand_id
1 'polypeptide(L)'
;MLIEKDSSLRRIPLRLDDRQAAFLDGLRLSFEMIDIAYKRLSTKLEEFNVEESKTHNNLYDFASIFLDAWSIVDAIYRIRELVSGMPRLSKRGAKMQVFLRSTEIVETFRHIIQHLRGEIDHIVQSGWTTWGTILFLRRKESDVFSVALLPGRIKKGSFDIINPVGKEISGSISEITLCVQDARRINISDLYSRVADFVKGLEQACAKEWKDEPLAASDMTVAAKIGEK
;
A
#
# COMPACT_ATOMS: atom_id res chain seq x y z
N MET A 1 -7.50 -12.42 1.03
CA MET A 1 -6.58 -11.47 1.71
C MET A 1 -5.28 -11.49 0.92
N LEU A 2 -4.28 -10.66 1.23
CA LEU A 2 -2.97 -10.87 0.59
C LEU A 2 -2.31 -12.17 1.08
N ILE A 3 -2.44 -12.47 2.38
CA ILE A 3 -1.97 -13.71 3.00
C ILE A 3 -3.17 -14.47 3.56
N GLU A 4 -3.36 -15.71 3.12
CA GLU A 4 -4.43 -16.58 3.61
C GLU A 4 -4.19 -17.08 5.04
N LYS A 5 -5.24 -17.53 5.74
CA LYS A 5 -5.16 -17.94 7.16
C LYS A 5 -4.24 -19.14 7.36
N ASP A 6 -4.15 -20.01 6.37
CA ASP A 6 -3.33 -21.21 6.33
C ASP A 6 -2.03 -21.02 5.56
N SER A 7 -1.64 -19.77 5.25
CA SER A 7 -0.39 -19.47 4.57
C SER A 7 0.84 -20.04 5.31
N SER A 8 1.82 -20.50 4.53
CA SER A 8 3.14 -20.89 5.03
C SER A 8 3.85 -19.71 5.72
N LEU A 9 3.58 -18.46 5.30
CA LEU A 9 4.15 -17.26 5.92
C LEU A 9 3.64 -17.01 7.35
N ARG A 10 2.53 -17.62 7.76
CA ARG A 10 2.02 -17.58 9.14
C ARG A 10 2.57 -18.72 10.01
N ARG A 11 3.34 -19.62 9.43
CA ARG A 11 3.77 -20.87 10.06
C ARG A 11 5.21 -21.15 9.64
N ILE A 12 6.13 -20.29 10.06
CA ILE A 12 7.55 -20.46 9.74
C ILE A 12 8.14 -21.68 10.49
N PRO A 13 9.14 -22.38 9.93
CA PRO A 13 9.78 -23.52 10.60
C PRO A 13 10.42 -23.15 11.94
N LEU A 14 10.30 -24.02 12.94
CA LEU A 14 10.95 -23.85 14.26
C LEU A 14 12.49 -23.82 14.18
N ARG A 15 13.05 -24.42 13.13
CA ARG A 15 14.50 -24.53 12.91
C ARG A 15 15.08 -23.42 12.03
N LEU A 16 14.25 -22.46 11.63
CA LEU A 16 14.72 -21.34 10.83
C LEU A 16 15.66 -20.47 11.68
N ASP A 17 16.72 -19.97 11.06
CA ASP A 17 17.63 -19.01 11.70
C ASP A 17 16.87 -17.75 12.14
N ASP A 18 17.13 -17.27 13.36
CA ASP A 18 16.41 -16.14 13.98
C ASP A 18 16.41 -14.88 13.11
N ARG A 19 17.51 -14.64 12.39
CA ARG A 19 17.61 -13.50 11.48
C ARG A 19 16.67 -13.69 10.29
N GLN A 20 16.65 -14.88 9.69
CA GLN A 20 15.72 -15.19 8.59
C GLN A 20 14.25 -15.15 9.03
N ALA A 21 13.95 -15.65 10.24
CA ALA A 21 12.62 -15.55 10.85
C ALA A 21 12.17 -14.09 10.98
N ALA A 22 13.01 -13.21 11.52
CA ALA A 22 12.70 -11.79 11.66
C ALA A 22 12.42 -11.10 10.31
N PHE A 23 13.13 -11.44 9.24
CA PHE A 23 12.82 -10.94 7.89
C PHE A 23 11.45 -11.38 7.41
N LEU A 24 11.11 -12.67 7.58
CA LEU A 24 9.82 -13.21 7.17
C LEU A 24 8.66 -12.63 7.97
N ASP A 25 8.83 -12.43 9.27
CA ASP A 25 7.83 -11.80 10.13
C ASP A 25 7.57 -10.35 9.70
N GLY A 26 8.64 -9.59 9.44
CA GLY A 26 8.55 -8.23 8.92
C GLY A 26 7.83 -8.17 7.56
N LEU A 27 8.11 -9.13 6.68
CA LEU A 27 7.44 -9.25 5.38
C LEU A 27 5.95 -9.56 5.55
N ARG A 28 5.62 -10.58 6.34
CA ARG A 28 4.24 -10.99 6.64
C ARG A 28 3.42 -9.80 7.14
N LEU A 29 3.90 -9.12 8.18
CA LEU A 29 3.19 -7.97 8.75
C LEU A 29 3.05 -6.82 7.75
N SER A 30 4.09 -6.55 6.94
CA SER A 30 4.00 -5.51 5.92
C SER A 30 2.96 -5.83 4.83
N PHE A 31 2.83 -7.09 4.42
CA PHE A 31 1.78 -7.51 3.48
C PHE A 31 0.38 -7.36 4.11
N GLU A 32 0.21 -7.73 5.38
CA GLU A 32 -1.07 -7.53 6.08
C GLU A 32 -1.43 -6.05 6.22
N MET A 33 -0.45 -5.18 6.52
CA MET A 33 -0.65 -3.73 6.57
C MET A 33 -1.13 -3.18 5.22
N ILE A 34 -0.58 -3.68 4.10
CA ILE A 34 -1.03 -3.29 2.75
C ILE A 34 -2.47 -3.73 2.51
N ASP A 35 -2.82 -4.99 2.84
CA ASP A 35 -4.18 -5.51 2.64
C ASP A 35 -5.21 -4.71 3.44
N ILE A 36 -4.91 -4.43 4.71
CA ILE A 36 -5.78 -3.62 5.58
C ILE A 36 -5.93 -2.19 5.02
N ALA A 37 -4.82 -1.52 4.69
CA ALA A 37 -4.85 -0.15 4.20
C ALA A 37 -5.55 -0.05 2.85
N TYR A 38 -5.30 -0.97 1.90
CA TYR A 38 -5.91 -0.96 0.58
C TYR A 38 -7.43 -1.20 0.63
N LYS A 39 -7.89 -2.14 1.46
CA LYS A 39 -9.33 -2.37 1.67
C LYS A 39 -10.00 -1.14 2.27
N ARG A 40 -9.43 -0.59 3.35
CA ARG A 40 -9.98 0.63 3.99
C ARG A 40 -10.01 1.80 3.02
N LEU A 41 -8.95 2.01 2.25
CA LEU A 41 -8.88 3.03 1.22
C LEU A 41 -9.98 2.84 0.17
N SER A 42 -10.10 1.64 -0.39
CA SER A 42 -11.09 1.34 -1.42
C SER A 42 -12.53 1.54 -0.92
N THR A 43 -12.85 1.03 0.28
CA THR A 43 -14.16 1.20 0.91
C THR A 43 -14.48 2.67 1.16
N LYS A 44 -13.54 3.45 1.71
CA LYS A 44 -13.75 4.89 1.92
C LYS A 44 -13.94 5.66 0.62
N LEU A 45 -13.19 5.31 -0.43
CA LEU A 45 -13.34 5.92 -1.74
C LEU A 45 -14.67 5.54 -2.40
N GLU A 46 -15.23 4.38 -2.08
CA GLU A 46 -16.57 3.97 -2.52
C GLU A 46 -17.66 4.76 -1.79
N GLU A 47 -17.54 4.87 -0.47
CA GLU A 47 -18.46 5.61 0.40
C GLU A 47 -18.38 7.13 0.20
N PHE A 48 -17.28 7.64 -0.35
CA PHE A 48 -17.06 9.08 -0.53
C PHE A 48 -18.10 9.70 -1.47
N ASN A 49 -19.10 10.38 -0.93
CA ASN A 49 -20.11 11.05 -1.73
C ASN A 49 -19.64 12.43 -2.18
N VAL A 50 -19.48 12.61 -3.49
CA VAL A 50 -19.03 13.87 -4.10
C VAL A 50 -20.03 14.99 -3.86
N GLU A 51 -21.34 14.69 -3.82
CA GLU A 51 -22.40 15.69 -3.66
C GLU A 51 -22.52 16.18 -2.21
N GLU A 52 -22.33 15.30 -1.23
CA GLU A 52 -22.39 15.61 0.21
C GLU A 52 -21.09 16.22 0.75
N SER A 53 -19.97 16.10 0.03
CA SER A 53 -18.65 16.64 0.41
C SER A 53 -18.62 18.17 0.59
N LYS A 54 -19.70 18.87 0.21
CA LYS A 54 -19.90 20.30 0.46
C LYS A 54 -20.27 20.62 1.92
N THR A 55 -20.63 19.63 2.73
CA THR A 55 -20.97 19.80 4.15
C THR A 55 -19.77 19.45 5.05
N HIS A 56 -19.57 20.22 6.14
CA HIS A 56 -18.36 20.21 6.97
C HIS A 56 -18.06 18.89 7.74
N ASN A 57 -18.83 17.82 7.55
CA ASN A 57 -18.70 16.57 8.31
C ASN A 57 -17.67 15.55 7.75
N ASN A 58 -17.10 15.77 6.55
CA ASN A 58 -16.16 14.80 5.92
C ASN A 58 -14.66 15.06 6.20
N LEU A 59 -14.30 15.87 7.21
CA LEU A 59 -12.89 16.21 7.47
C LEU A 59 -12.02 15.01 7.86
N TYR A 60 -12.58 14.06 8.62
CA TYR A 60 -11.86 12.85 9.02
C TYR A 60 -11.69 11.87 7.86
N ASP A 61 -12.56 11.91 6.85
CA ASP A 61 -12.49 11.01 5.70
C ASP A 61 -11.26 11.29 4.85
N PHE A 62 -10.97 12.57 4.57
CA PHE A 62 -9.76 12.96 3.83
C PHE A 62 -8.50 12.49 4.53
N ALA A 63 -8.32 12.85 5.81
CA ALA A 63 -7.12 12.46 6.55
C ALA A 63 -6.93 10.93 6.56
N SER A 64 -8.02 10.19 6.69
CA SER A 64 -7.98 8.74 6.75
C SER A 64 -7.70 8.09 5.38
N ILE A 65 -8.19 8.67 4.28
CA ILE A 65 -7.89 8.26 2.90
C ILE A 65 -6.40 8.44 2.62
N PHE A 66 -5.84 9.61 2.94
CA PHE A 66 -4.41 9.90 2.73
C PHE A 66 -3.53 9.05 3.65
N LEU A 67 -3.95 8.80 4.90
CA LEU A 67 -3.26 7.88 5.80
C LEU A 67 -3.13 6.50 5.19
N ASP A 68 -4.21 5.92 4.67
CA ASP A 68 -4.19 4.58 4.10
C ASP A 68 -3.34 4.54 2.81
N ALA A 69 -3.45 5.55 1.94
CA ALA A 69 -2.64 5.65 0.72
C ALA A 69 -1.13 5.70 1.02
N TRP A 70 -0.70 6.56 1.94
CA TRP A 70 0.70 6.66 2.34
C TRP A 70 1.17 5.46 3.15
N SER A 71 0.29 4.81 3.93
CA SER A 71 0.62 3.57 4.63
C SER A 71 0.96 2.43 3.67
N ILE A 72 0.28 2.35 2.52
CA ILE A 72 0.60 1.37 1.46
C ILE A 72 1.98 1.65 0.87
N VAL A 73 2.27 2.91 0.51
CA VAL A 73 3.60 3.33 0.01
C VAL A 73 4.69 2.94 1.01
N ASP A 74 4.54 3.31 2.28
CA ASP A 74 5.51 3.02 3.33
C ASP A 74 5.70 1.51 3.58
N ALA A 75 4.62 0.72 3.51
CA ALA A 75 4.69 -0.73 3.68
C ALA A 75 5.38 -1.43 2.49
N ILE A 76 5.12 -0.97 1.25
CA ILE A 76 5.81 -1.49 0.07
C ILE A 76 7.30 -1.16 0.12
N TYR A 77 7.66 0.06 0.53
CA TYR A 77 9.07 0.43 0.74
C TYR A 77 9.74 -0.51 1.75
N ARG A 78 9.11 -0.77 2.89
CA ARG A 78 9.62 -1.71 3.90
C ARG A 78 9.80 -3.12 3.35
N ILE A 79 8.88 -3.62 2.53
CA ILE A 79 9.02 -4.92 1.87
C ILE A 79 10.26 -4.93 0.97
N ARG A 80 10.49 -3.88 0.18
CA ARG A 80 11.68 -3.79 -0.69
C ARG A 80 12.97 -3.86 0.11
N GLU A 81 13.03 -3.13 1.23
CA GLU A 81 14.19 -3.13 2.13
C GLU A 81 14.42 -4.51 2.75
N LEU A 82 13.35 -5.15 3.24
CA LEU A 82 13.42 -6.49 3.84
C LEU A 82 13.86 -7.53 2.82
N VAL A 83 13.27 -7.55 1.63
CA VAL A 83 13.65 -8.42 0.52
C VAL A 83 15.11 -8.20 0.11
N SER A 84 15.53 -6.94 0.06
CA SER A 84 16.91 -6.58 -0.30
C SER A 84 17.91 -6.95 0.80
N GLY A 85 17.51 -6.93 2.06
CA GLY A 85 18.36 -7.29 3.20
C GLY A 85 18.38 -8.80 3.53
N MET A 86 17.41 -9.58 3.04
CA MET A 86 17.22 -10.96 3.47
C MET A 86 18.40 -11.87 3.10
N PRO A 87 19.06 -12.53 4.08
CA PRO A 87 20.15 -13.45 3.81
C PRO A 87 19.69 -14.66 3.00
N ARG A 88 20.54 -15.09 2.05
CA ARG A 88 20.35 -16.30 1.22
C ARG A 88 19.11 -16.28 0.30
N LEU A 89 18.39 -15.16 0.24
CA LEU A 89 17.32 -14.98 -0.75
C LEU A 89 17.93 -14.65 -2.11
N SER A 90 17.64 -15.49 -3.12
CA SER A 90 18.10 -15.22 -4.49
C SER A 90 17.35 -14.04 -5.09
N LYS A 91 18.08 -12.96 -5.35
CA LYS A 91 17.53 -11.75 -5.99
C LYS A 91 17.41 -11.89 -7.52
N ARG A 92 17.95 -12.94 -8.11
CA ARG A 92 18.05 -13.11 -9.57
C ARG A 92 16.79 -13.72 -10.20
N GLY A 93 15.85 -14.20 -9.41
CA GLY A 93 14.60 -14.77 -9.92
C GLY A 93 13.78 -13.73 -10.69
N ALA A 94 13.16 -14.14 -11.80
CA ALA A 94 12.37 -13.23 -12.65
C ALA A 94 11.26 -12.51 -11.88
N LYS A 95 10.48 -13.23 -11.05
CA LYS A 95 9.42 -12.64 -10.20
C LYS A 95 9.97 -11.60 -9.23
N MET A 96 11.15 -11.85 -8.66
CA MET A 96 11.81 -10.92 -7.74
C MET A 96 12.24 -9.64 -8.45
N GLN A 97 12.85 -9.76 -9.63
CA GLN A 97 13.26 -8.62 -10.44
C GLN A 97 12.08 -7.79 -10.92
N VAL A 98 10.98 -8.43 -11.31
CA VAL A 98 9.74 -7.73 -11.67
C VAL A 98 9.20 -6.95 -10.48
N PHE A 99 9.12 -7.56 -9.29
CA PHE A 99 8.69 -6.88 -8.07
C PHE A 99 9.59 -5.67 -7.74
N LEU A 100 10.92 -5.86 -7.71
CA LEU A 100 11.87 -4.80 -7.38
C LEU A 100 11.88 -3.66 -8.41
N ARG A 101 11.68 -3.93 -9.70
CA ARG A 101 11.58 -2.84 -10.69
C ARG A 101 10.27 -2.10 -10.58
N SER A 102 9.17 -2.83 -10.47
CA SER A 102 7.83 -2.24 -10.46
C SER A 102 7.49 -1.43 -9.20
N THR A 103 8.21 -1.65 -8.10
CA THR A 103 8.03 -0.93 -6.85
C THR A 103 9.10 0.13 -6.58
N GLU A 104 10.02 0.37 -7.52
CA GLU A 104 11.13 1.32 -7.35
C GLU A 104 10.65 2.75 -7.08
N ILE A 105 9.60 3.18 -7.77
CA ILE A 105 9.02 4.52 -7.63
C ILE A 105 8.54 4.84 -6.21
N VAL A 106 8.25 3.83 -5.39
CA VAL A 106 7.81 3.99 -3.99
C VAL A 106 8.85 4.72 -3.14
N GLU A 107 10.14 4.47 -3.37
CA GLU A 107 11.23 5.14 -2.65
C GLU A 107 11.20 6.65 -2.87
N THR A 108 10.96 7.06 -4.12
CA THR A 108 10.82 8.49 -4.46
C THR A 108 9.66 9.12 -3.70
N PHE A 109 8.51 8.43 -3.63
CA PHE A 109 7.34 8.93 -2.90
C PHE A 109 7.60 9.03 -1.39
N ARG A 110 8.26 8.01 -0.82
CA ARG A 110 8.64 8.01 0.60
C ARG A 110 9.54 9.19 0.96
N HIS A 111 10.54 9.48 0.12
CA HIS A 111 11.48 10.57 0.35
C HIS A 111 10.81 11.95 0.37
N ILE A 112 9.79 12.17 -0.47
CA ILE A 112 9.05 13.44 -0.50
C ILE A 112 8.43 13.76 0.87
N ILE A 113 7.77 12.78 1.50
CA ILE A 113 7.15 12.97 2.81
C ILE A 113 8.18 13.00 3.93
N GLN A 114 9.23 12.17 3.86
CA GLN A 114 10.29 12.18 4.86
C GLN A 114 11.05 13.50 4.91
N HIS A 115 11.22 14.17 3.77
CA HIS A 115 11.90 15.46 3.65
C HIS A 115 10.93 16.64 3.48
N LEU A 116 9.67 16.48 3.90
CA LEU A 116 8.60 17.47 3.68
C LEU A 116 8.97 18.91 4.09
N ARG A 117 9.76 19.06 5.17
CA ARG A 117 10.25 20.37 5.62
C ARG A 117 11.07 21.10 4.54
N GLY A 118 11.90 20.36 3.80
CA GLY A 118 12.70 20.91 2.69
C GLY A 118 11.88 21.12 1.42
N GLU A 119 10.79 20.37 1.25
CA GLU A 119 9.95 20.41 0.05
C GLU A 119 8.82 21.45 0.13
N ILE A 120 8.50 21.98 1.31
CA ILE A 120 7.29 22.79 1.51
C ILE A 120 7.25 24.04 0.63
N ASP A 121 8.38 24.72 0.47
CA ASP A 121 8.46 25.93 -0.37
C ASP A 121 8.26 25.59 -1.85
N HIS A 122 8.81 24.46 -2.30
CA HIS A 122 8.62 23.95 -3.65
C HIS A 122 7.16 23.54 -3.91
N ILE A 123 6.51 22.88 -2.95
CA ILE A 123 5.09 22.53 -3.01
C ILE A 123 4.22 23.80 -3.12
N VAL A 124 4.50 24.82 -2.30
CA VAL A 124 3.77 26.10 -2.34
C VAL A 124 3.95 26.81 -3.68
N GLN A 125 5.17 26.82 -4.22
CA GLN A 125 5.46 27.45 -5.51
C GLN A 125 4.77 26.72 -6.67
N SER A 126 4.82 25.38 -6.68
CA SER A 126 4.25 24.53 -7.72
C SER A 126 2.72 24.41 -7.65
N GLY A 127 2.09 24.85 -6.55
CA GLY A 127 0.62 24.84 -6.39
C GLY A 127 0.05 23.45 -6.08
N TRP A 128 0.90 22.49 -5.75
CA TRP A 128 0.50 21.16 -5.31
C TRP A 128 0.05 21.16 -3.84
N THR A 129 -0.66 20.11 -3.47
CA THR A 129 -1.08 19.84 -2.11
C THR A 129 0.04 19.14 -1.34
N THR A 130 0.21 19.46 -0.05
CA THR A 130 1.28 18.93 0.81
C THR A 130 1.34 17.40 0.85
N TRP A 131 0.19 16.74 0.84
CA TRP A 131 0.06 15.27 0.91
C TRP A 131 -0.21 14.61 -0.45
N GLY A 132 -0.15 15.39 -1.54
CA GLY A 132 -0.52 14.94 -2.87
C GLY A 132 -2.03 14.92 -3.13
N THR A 133 -2.39 14.45 -4.31
CA THR A 133 -3.77 14.32 -4.81
C THR A 133 -4.05 12.86 -5.10
N ILE A 134 -5.23 12.36 -4.71
CA ILE A 134 -5.66 11.01 -5.07
C ILE A 134 -6.63 11.11 -6.25
N LEU A 135 -6.29 10.43 -7.33
CA LEU A 135 -7.15 10.23 -8.49
C LEU A 135 -7.67 8.80 -8.47
N PHE A 136 -8.91 8.58 -8.88
CA PHE A 136 -9.45 7.23 -9.02
C PHE A 136 -10.62 7.20 -10.01
N LEU A 137 -10.88 6.01 -10.54
CA LEU A 137 -12.07 5.74 -11.34
C LEU A 137 -13.15 5.12 -10.44
N ARG A 138 -14.35 5.70 -10.49
CA ARG A 138 -15.54 5.17 -9.83
C ARG A 138 -16.53 4.69 -10.88
N ARG A 139 -17.00 3.46 -10.73
CA ARG A 139 -18.11 2.93 -11.51
C ARG A 139 -19.40 3.02 -10.70
N LYS A 140 -20.45 3.57 -11.29
CA LYS A 140 -21.81 3.55 -10.75
C LYS A 140 -22.74 3.13 -11.88
N GLU A 141 -23.37 1.96 -11.74
CA GLU A 141 -24.24 1.38 -12.76
C GLU A 141 -23.49 1.23 -14.12
N SER A 142 -23.94 1.95 -15.15
CA SER A 142 -23.32 2.00 -16.49
C SER A 142 -22.26 3.10 -16.65
N ASP A 143 -22.15 4.01 -15.69
CA ASP A 143 -21.29 5.20 -15.80
C ASP A 143 -19.94 5.00 -15.09
N VAL A 144 -18.93 5.67 -15.64
CA VAL A 144 -17.58 5.72 -15.09
C VAL A 144 -17.19 7.18 -14.88
N PHE A 145 -16.84 7.51 -13.65
CA PHE A 145 -16.42 8.83 -13.22
C PHE A 145 -14.93 8.82 -12.93
N SER A 146 -14.19 9.79 -13.47
CA SER A 146 -12.85 10.10 -12.95
C SER A 146 -12.98 11.13 -11.85
N VAL A 147 -12.49 10.82 -10.66
CA VAL A 147 -12.60 11.65 -9.46
C VAL A 147 -11.21 12.05 -8.98
N ALA A 148 -11.08 13.29 -8.52
CA ALA A 148 -9.85 13.83 -7.93
C ALA A 148 -10.14 14.34 -6.50
N LEU A 149 -9.36 13.87 -5.53
CA LEU A 149 -9.39 14.33 -4.14
C LEU A 149 -8.15 15.15 -3.84
N LEU A 150 -8.38 16.44 -3.60
CA LEU A 150 -7.34 17.43 -3.38
C LEU A 150 -7.44 17.97 -1.95
N PRO A 151 -6.52 17.62 -1.04
CA PRO A 151 -6.55 18.10 0.33
C PRO A 151 -5.95 19.51 0.42
N GLY A 152 -6.64 20.41 1.12
CA GLY A 152 -6.11 21.74 1.47
C GLY A 152 -6.37 22.82 0.42
N ARG A 153 -5.42 23.75 0.26
CA ARG A 153 -5.58 24.93 -0.61
C ARG A 153 -5.16 24.60 -2.02
N ILE A 154 -6.10 24.73 -2.94
CA ILE A 154 -5.89 24.54 -4.37
C ILE A 154 -5.69 25.91 -5.03
N LYS A 155 -4.58 26.12 -5.76
CA LYS A 155 -4.44 27.27 -6.65
C LYS A 155 -5.27 27.02 -7.93
N LYS A 156 -5.87 28.06 -8.51
CA LYS A 156 -6.54 27.95 -9.83
C LYS A 156 -5.57 27.34 -10.84
N GLY A 157 -5.98 26.27 -11.52
CA GLY A 157 -5.14 25.54 -12.47
C GLY A 157 -5.88 24.39 -13.15
N SER A 158 -5.19 23.71 -14.06
CA SER A 158 -5.64 22.45 -14.67
C SER A 158 -5.32 21.28 -13.73
N PHE A 159 -6.30 20.41 -13.49
CA PHE A 159 -6.10 19.17 -12.75
C PHE A 159 -6.05 18.00 -13.71
N ASP A 160 -5.14 17.08 -13.43
CA ASP A 160 -5.10 15.82 -14.13
C ASP A 160 -6.24 14.93 -13.66
N ILE A 161 -6.93 14.35 -14.64
CA ILE A 161 -7.93 13.31 -14.42
C ILE A 161 -7.49 12.04 -15.13
N ILE A 162 -7.95 10.89 -14.65
CA ILE A 162 -7.66 9.60 -15.28
C ILE A 162 -8.56 9.47 -16.49
N ASN A 163 -7.97 9.24 -17.66
CA ASN A 163 -8.72 8.83 -18.84
C ASN A 163 -9.07 7.33 -18.70
N PRO A 164 -10.36 6.95 -18.60
CA PRO A 164 -10.76 5.55 -18.44
C PRO A 164 -10.59 4.71 -19.71
N VAL A 165 -10.37 5.34 -20.87
CA VAL A 165 -10.26 4.62 -22.16
C VAL A 165 -9.08 3.64 -22.13
N GLY A 166 -9.37 2.37 -22.42
CA GLY A 166 -8.38 1.27 -22.44
C GLY A 166 -7.97 0.76 -21.06
N LYS A 167 -8.59 1.24 -19.98
CA LYS A 167 -8.37 0.74 -18.62
C LYS A 167 -9.37 -0.35 -18.27
N GLU A 168 -8.91 -1.38 -17.59
CA GLU A 168 -9.78 -2.38 -17.00
C GLU A 168 -10.37 -1.83 -15.70
N ILE A 169 -11.70 -1.76 -15.63
CA ILE A 169 -12.41 -1.25 -14.45
C ILE A 169 -12.97 -2.45 -13.70
N SER A 170 -12.19 -2.93 -12.74
CA SER A 170 -12.59 -3.99 -11.81
C SER A 170 -13.31 -3.39 -10.60
N GLY A 171 -14.56 -3.78 -10.36
CA GLY A 171 -15.33 -3.34 -9.19
C GLY A 171 -15.88 -1.91 -9.29
N SER A 172 -16.24 -1.34 -8.14
CA SER A 172 -16.80 0.01 -8.00
C SER A 172 -15.71 1.10 -7.94
N ILE A 173 -14.51 0.78 -7.46
CA ILE A 173 -13.35 1.67 -7.39
C ILE A 173 -12.16 0.99 -8.06
N SER A 174 -11.47 1.72 -8.95
CA SER A 174 -10.28 1.25 -9.68
C SER A 174 -9.30 2.39 -9.97
N GLU A 175 -8.11 2.04 -10.44
CA GLU A 175 -7.04 2.99 -10.83
C GLU A 175 -6.69 4.03 -9.75
N ILE A 176 -6.70 3.62 -8.46
CA ILE A 176 -6.36 4.53 -7.36
C ILE A 176 -4.92 4.99 -7.54
N THR A 177 -4.73 6.27 -7.80
CA THR A 177 -3.44 6.87 -8.18
C THR A 177 -3.12 8.03 -7.25
N LEU A 178 -1.98 7.96 -6.58
CA LEU A 178 -1.45 9.06 -5.79
C LEU A 178 -0.53 9.91 -6.67
N CYS A 179 -0.81 11.21 -6.72
CA CYS A 179 -0.05 12.20 -7.47
C CYS A 179 0.61 13.18 -6.51
N VAL A 180 1.88 13.47 -6.73
CA VAL A 180 2.67 14.43 -5.93
C VAL A 180 3.36 15.42 -6.87
N GLN A 181 4.19 16.30 -6.29
CA GLN A 181 4.95 17.31 -7.02
C GLN A 181 5.64 16.78 -8.30
N ASP A 182 5.84 17.68 -9.27
CA ASP A 182 6.35 17.40 -10.62
C ASP A 182 5.50 16.42 -11.44
N ALA A 183 4.19 16.34 -11.14
CA ALA A 183 3.27 15.41 -11.79
C ALA A 183 3.71 13.93 -11.67
N ARG A 184 4.50 13.59 -10.64
CA ARG A 184 4.86 12.19 -10.36
C ARG A 184 3.63 11.45 -9.89
N ARG A 185 3.42 10.26 -10.44
CA ARG A 185 2.24 9.43 -10.16
C ARG A 185 2.63 8.01 -9.80
N ILE A 186 1.86 7.42 -8.91
CA ILE A 186 1.97 6.03 -8.53
C ILE A 186 0.58 5.41 -8.48
N ASN A 187 0.35 4.36 -9.26
CA ASN A 187 -0.93 3.64 -9.26
C ASN A 187 -0.90 2.62 -8.12
N ILE A 188 -1.61 2.92 -7.03
CA ILE A 188 -1.74 2.09 -5.84
C ILE A 188 -2.46 0.78 -6.16
N SER A 189 -3.45 0.78 -7.04
CA SER A 189 -4.15 -0.44 -7.47
C SER A 189 -3.23 -1.41 -8.23
N ASP A 190 -2.36 -0.89 -9.11
CA ASP A 190 -1.34 -1.68 -9.81
C ASP A 190 -0.31 -2.22 -8.82
N LEU A 191 0.21 -1.37 -7.92
CA LEU A 191 1.14 -1.79 -6.89
C LEU A 191 0.57 -2.90 -5.99
N TYR A 192 -0.68 -2.77 -5.57
CA TYR A 192 -1.37 -3.77 -4.76
C TYR A 192 -1.42 -5.13 -5.49
N SER A 193 -1.79 -5.14 -6.77
CA SER A 193 -1.80 -6.34 -7.60
C SER A 193 -0.42 -6.99 -7.72
N ARG A 194 0.62 -6.18 -7.90
CA ARG A 194 2.01 -6.68 -7.98
C ARG A 194 2.52 -7.25 -6.66
N VAL A 195 2.12 -6.66 -5.54
CA VAL A 195 2.40 -7.21 -4.21
C VAL A 195 1.67 -8.55 -4.04
N ALA A 196 0.41 -8.65 -4.47
CA ALA A 196 -0.34 -9.91 -4.41
C ALA A 196 0.34 -11.03 -5.20
N ASP A 197 0.79 -10.75 -6.43
CA ASP A 197 1.54 -11.71 -7.24
C ASP A 197 2.86 -12.12 -6.59
N PHE A 198 3.56 -11.16 -5.97
CA PHE A 198 4.79 -11.43 -5.23
C PHE A 198 4.55 -12.32 -4.01
N VAL A 199 3.54 -12.02 -3.19
CA VAL A 199 3.15 -12.81 -2.01
C VAL A 199 2.82 -14.24 -2.43
N LYS A 200 1.99 -14.43 -3.46
CA LYS A 200 1.65 -15.76 -3.97
C LYS A 200 2.89 -16.54 -4.42
N GLY A 201 3.84 -15.87 -5.07
CA GLY A 201 5.12 -16.48 -5.46
C GLY A 201 5.97 -16.89 -4.26
N LEU A 202 5.98 -16.07 -3.21
CA LEU A 202 6.72 -16.33 -1.98
C LEU A 202 6.09 -17.48 -1.19
N GLU A 203 4.77 -17.51 -1.02
CA GLU A 203 4.04 -18.59 -0.34
C GLU A 203 4.29 -19.94 -1.00
N GLN A 204 4.27 -19.98 -2.34
CA GLN A 204 4.59 -21.20 -3.12
C GLN A 204 6.02 -21.68 -2.88
N ALA A 205 6.99 -20.76 -2.83
CA ALA A 205 8.38 -21.10 -2.57
C ALA A 205 8.56 -21.64 -1.14
N CYS A 206 7.97 -20.96 -0.15
CA CYS A 206 7.98 -21.38 1.25
C CYS A 206 7.29 -22.74 1.46
N ALA A 207 6.11 -22.94 0.86
CA ALA A 207 5.39 -24.22 0.97
C ALA A 207 6.16 -25.39 0.35
N LYS A 208 6.92 -25.14 -0.72
CA LYS A 208 7.80 -26.15 -1.33
C LYS A 208 9.01 -26.45 -0.45
N GLU A 209 9.65 -25.42 0.10
CA GLU A 209 10.87 -25.57 0.91
C GLU A 209 10.59 -26.21 2.27
N TRP A 210 9.45 -25.89 2.89
CA TRP A 210 9.14 -26.28 4.27
C TRP A 210 8.18 -27.45 4.40
N LYS A 211 7.97 -28.21 3.32
CA LYS A 211 6.94 -29.27 3.24
C LYS A 211 7.01 -30.28 4.40
N ASP A 212 8.23 -30.59 4.85
CA ASP A 212 8.50 -31.62 5.87
C ASP A 212 9.07 -31.04 7.18
N GLU A 213 9.03 -29.71 7.35
CA GLU A 213 9.58 -29.04 8.54
C GLU A 213 8.52 -28.90 9.66
N PRO A 214 8.91 -29.02 10.94
CA PRO A 214 8.02 -28.71 12.05
C PRO A 214 7.78 -27.19 12.11
N LEU A 215 6.50 -26.78 12.06
CA LEU A 215 6.11 -25.38 11.97
C LEU A 215 5.76 -24.79 13.34
N ALA A 216 6.12 -23.52 13.56
CA ALA A 216 5.75 -22.76 14.74
C ALA A 216 4.33 -22.16 14.62
N ALA A 217 3.73 -21.78 15.75
CA ALA A 217 2.57 -20.88 15.77
C ALA A 217 3.01 -19.44 15.45
N SER A 218 2.17 -18.65 14.77
CA SER A 218 2.52 -17.31 14.26
C SER A 218 2.56 -16.24 15.35
N ASP A 219 1.42 -16.05 16.01
CA ASP A 219 1.17 -14.89 16.86
C ASP A 219 0.77 -15.34 18.26
N MET A 220 1.35 -14.70 19.28
CA MET A 220 1.02 -14.93 20.69
C MET A 220 0.56 -13.63 21.34
N THR A 221 -0.65 -13.63 21.89
CA THR A 221 -1.15 -12.55 22.74
C THR A 221 -0.97 -12.93 24.20
N VAL A 222 -0.21 -12.13 24.96
CA VAL A 222 -0.02 -12.31 26.40
C VAL A 222 -0.79 -11.22 27.14
N ALA A 223 -1.72 -11.62 28.01
CA ALA A 223 -2.45 -10.71 28.89
C ALA A 223 -2.25 -11.12 30.34
N ALA A 224 -1.85 -10.18 31.20
CA ALA A 224 -1.70 -10.39 32.63
C ALA A 224 -2.59 -9.40 33.39
N LYS A 225 -3.38 -9.89 34.34
CA LYS A 225 -4.16 -9.04 35.26
C LYS A 225 -3.24 -8.55 36.37
N ILE A 226 -2.99 -7.25 36.41
CA ILE A 226 -2.30 -6.61 37.54
C ILE A 226 -3.36 -6.37 38.61
N GLY A 227 -3.24 -7.04 39.77
CA GLY A 227 -4.16 -6.86 40.89
C GLY A 227 -4.01 -5.50 41.55
N GLU A 228 -5.12 -4.89 41.95
CA GLU A 228 -5.13 -3.79 42.92
C GLU A 228 -4.73 -4.36 44.29
N LYS A 229 -3.77 -3.70 44.95
CA LYS A 229 -3.32 -4.04 46.30
C LYS A 229 -4.37 -3.72 47.35
#